data_AF-A0AAV9HMN1-F1
#
_entry.id   AF-A0AAV9HMN1-F1
#
_cell.length_a   1.000
_cell.length_b   1.000
_cell.length_c   1.000
_cell.angle_alpha   90.00
_cell.angle_beta   90.00
_cell.angle_gamma   90.00
#
_symmetry.space_group_name_H-M   'P 1'
#
loop_
_entity.id
_entity.type
_entity.pdbx_description
1 polymer ?
#
loop_
_entity_poly.entity_id
_entity_poly.type
_entity_poly.pdbx_seq_one_letter_code
_entity_poly.pdbx_strand_id
1 'polypeptide(L)'
;VYISYRSTSSHTSSFVITHDSVSNVTTGYVLFGPKLEEEIHDVFAAIQAQFPSYPHPLLVPTVLSEATAREVTEKLIQINLQLRDIEVITGFANWADRAADKTPDFPKLTRGLGELSFDSSLFDLAIRTTLFRTEFMLEELKSGKEADVVGSLDNMMRQRVTFLKGRLEHLLLHGAIKDRLQAQQTVLFNLIAQEDSRLNISIASDSKQLAADSKELAAASKRDSSSMKIIAILTTLFLPGTFLSALLAMPMFNWDAPTFAGTAGPYLWFYWAVAIPLTVLIMGFVGVYAWYQGRINEKNAQQARRSIEKNKDV
;
A
#
# COMPACT_ATOMS: atom_id res chain seq x y z
N VAL A 1 47.65 -20.96 -2.86
CA VAL A 1 46.23 -21.35 -2.63
C VAL A 1 45.39 -20.10 -2.75
N TYR A 2 44.58 -19.99 -3.80
CA TYR A 2 43.64 -18.88 -3.93
C TYR A 2 42.36 -19.24 -3.17
N ILE A 3 41.91 -18.43 -2.22
CA ILE A 3 40.69 -18.68 -1.45
C ILE A 3 39.73 -17.50 -1.67
N SER A 4 38.74 -17.66 -2.55
CA SER A 4 37.63 -16.70 -2.68
C SER A 4 36.41 -17.23 -1.92
N TYR A 5 36.15 -16.66 -0.73
CA TYR A 5 35.02 -17.06 0.11
C TYR A 5 33.68 -16.49 -0.37
N ARG A 6 32.65 -17.23 -0.01
CA ARG A 6 31.24 -17.26 -0.41
C ARG A 6 30.51 -15.90 -0.50
N SER A 7 29.83 -15.70 -1.62
CA SER A 7 28.50 -15.07 -1.65
C SER A 7 27.48 -16.18 -1.95
N THR A 8 26.39 -16.27 -1.19
CA THR A 8 25.27 -17.19 -1.44
C THR A 8 24.39 -16.74 -2.61
N SER A 9 24.83 -15.76 -3.40
CA SER A 9 24.06 -15.25 -4.51
C SER A 9 24.06 -16.21 -5.69
N SER A 10 22.93 -16.29 -6.39
CA SER A 10 22.76 -17.14 -7.58
C SER A 10 23.70 -16.80 -8.73
N HIS A 11 24.35 -15.63 -8.69
CA HIS A 11 25.10 -15.00 -9.78
C HIS A 11 26.61 -14.86 -9.49
N THR A 12 27.10 -15.58 -8.47
CA THR A 12 28.53 -15.60 -8.13
C THR A 12 29.10 -16.99 -8.33
N SER A 13 30.20 -17.08 -9.07
CA SER A 13 31.11 -18.22 -9.02
C SER A 13 32.09 -18.01 -7.86
N SER A 14 32.56 -19.06 -7.19
CA SER A 14 33.66 -19.02 -6.22
C SER A 14 34.59 -20.18 -6.53
N PHE A 15 35.91 -19.95 -6.54
CA PHE A 15 36.85 -21.03 -6.81
C PHE A 15 38.05 -20.99 -5.87
N VAL A 16 38.55 -22.18 -5.58
CA VAL A 16 39.78 -22.42 -4.83
C VAL A 16 40.69 -23.24 -5.73
N ILE A 17 41.78 -22.64 -6.18
CA ILE A 17 42.73 -23.27 -7.10
C ILE A 17 44.14 -23.25 -6.53
N THR A 18 44.88 -24.31 -6.83
CA THR A 18 46.30 -24.48 -6.57
C THR A 18 46.96 -24.99 -7.83
N HIS A 19 48.07 -24.37 -8.22
CA HIS A 19 48.85 -24.77 -9.37
C HIS A 19 50.18 -25.36 -8.88
N ASP A 20 50.53 -26.52 -9.39
CA ASP A 20 51.86 -27.11 -9.23
C ASP A 20 52.68 -26.86 -10.51
N SER A 21 53.71 -26.03 -10.38
CA SER A 21 54.59 -25.65 -11.50
C SER A 21 55.49 -26.78 -11.99
N VAL A 22 55.70 -27.82 -11.18
CA VAL A 22 56.56 -28.97 -11.55
C VAL A 22 55.79 -29.95 -12.42
N SER A 23 54.55 -30.27 -12.04
CA SER A 23 53.68 -31.17 -12.81
C SER A 23 52.84 -30.45 -13.88
N ASN A 24 52.82 -29.12 -13.87
CA ASN A 24 51.95 -28.27 -14.68
C ASN A 24 50.45 -28.62 -14.52
N VAL A 25 50.06 -29.05 -13.32
CA VAL A 25 48.68 -29.43 -12.98
C VAL A 25 48.06 -28.34 -12.12
N THR A 26 46.85 -27.93 -12.49
CA THR A 26 46.02 -27.03 -11.67
C THR A 26 44.88 -27.83 -11.07
N THR A 27 44.84 -27.90 -9.75
CA THR A 27 43.80 -28.63 -8.99
C THR A 27 43.00 -27.66 -8.15
N GLY A 28 41.68 -27.86 -8.09
CA GLY A 28 40.83 -26.96 -7.34
C GLY A 28 39.36 -27.34 -7.33
N TYR A 29 38.59 -26.55 -6.60
CA TYR A 29 37.13 -26.63 -6.55
C TYR A 29 36.54 -25.34 -7.10
N VAL A 30 35.52 -25.47 -7.94
CA VAL A 30 34.70 -24.35 -8.40
C VAL A 30 33.28 -24.59 -7.94
N LEU A 31 32.72 -23.61 -7.25
CA LEU A 31 31.33 -23.57 -6.85
C LEU A 31 30.63 -22.52 -7.71
N PHE A 32 29.59 -22.95 -8.40
CA PHE A 32 28.73 -22.06 -9.19
C PHE A 32 27.45 -21.77 -8.42
N GLY A 33 26.94 -20.54 -8.55
CA GLY A 33 25.58 -20.26 -8.12
C GLY A 33 24.58 -21.04 -9.00
N PRO A 34 23.38 -21.35 -8.48
CA PRO A 34 22.38 -22.15 -9.20
C PRO A 34 21.94 -21.58 -10.56
N LYS A 35 22.18 -20.30 -10.84
CA LYS A 35 21.87 -19.71 -12.15
C LYS A 35 23.05 -19.72 -13.14
N LEU A 36 24.25 -20.06 -12.68
CA LEU A 36 25.45 -20.26 -13.49
C LEU A 36 25.63 -21.72 -13.95
N GLU A 37 24.77 -22.63 -13.48
CA GLU A 37 24.91 -24.08 -13.73
C GLU A 37 24.79 -24.44 -15.21
N GLU A 38 23.97 -23.71 -15.97
CA GLU A 38 23.81 -23.87 -17.42
C GLU A 38 25.08 -23.45 -18.20
N GLU A 39 25.86 -22.49 -17.70
CA GLU A 39 27.09 -22.01 -18.37
C GLU A 39 28.33 -22.85 -18.04
N ILE A 40 28.24 -23.77 -17.09
CA ILE A 40 29.39 -24.60 -16.66
C ILE A 40 30.01 -25.35 -17.85
N HIS A 41 29.16 -25.86 -18.74
CA HIS A 41 29.62 -26.65 -19.89
C HIS A 41 30.40 -25.78 -20.87
N ASP A 42 29.92 -24.55 -21.12
CA ASP A 42 30.57 -23.58 -21.99
C ASP A 42 31.91 -23.10 -21.40
N VAL A 43 31.96 -22.91 -20.07
CA VAL A 43 33.19 -22.56 -19.35
C VAL A 43 34.24 -23.67 -19.49
N PHE A 44 33.86 -24.92 -19.24
CA PHE A 44 34.80 -26.04 -19.38
C PHE A 44 35.26 -26.23 -20.82
N ALA A 45 34.35 -26.12 -21.79
CA ALA A 45 34.69 -26.18 -23.21
C ALA A 45 35.65 -25.05 -23.61
N ALA A 46 35.42 -23.82 -23.10
CA ALA A 46 36.30 -22.68 -23.35
C ALA A 46 37.70 -22.88 -22.76
N ILE A 47 37.81 -23.44 -21.55
CA ILE A 47 39.10 -23.78 -20.93
C ILE A 47 39.83 -24.83 -21.78
N GLN A 48 39.15 -25.91 -22.16
CA GLN A 48 39.73 -26.99 -22.98
C GLN A 48 40.18 -26.51 -24.35
N ALA A 49 39.43 -25.60 -24.98
CA ALA A 49 39.77 -25.04 -26.29
C ALA A 49 40.96 -24.06 -26.23
N GLN A 50 41.10 -23.32 -25.13
CA GLN A 50 42.15 -22.30 -24.99
C GLN A 50 43.48 -22.86 -24.45
N PHE A 51 43.43 -23.91 -23.63
CA PHE A 51 44.60 -24.47 -22.96
C PHE A 51 45.74 -24.90 -23.91
N PRO A 52 45.49 -25.57 -25.07
CA PRO A 52 46.56 -25.98 -25.98
C PRO A 52 47.38 -24.82 -26.55
N SER A 53 46.71 -23.69 -26.80
CA SER A 53 47.34 -22.48 -27.33
C SER A 53 47.94 -21.61 -26.22
N TYR A 54 47.47 -21.76 -24.99
CA TYR A 54 47.79 -20.88 -23.89
C TYR A 54 47.80 -21.58 -22.52
N PRO A 55 48.81 -22.44 -22.26
CA PRO A 55 48.91 -23.20 -21.02
C PRO A 55 49.47 -22.31 -19.90
N HIS A 56 48.58 -21.55 -19.26
CA HIS A 56 48.94 -20.62 -18.20
C HIS A 56 48.18 -20.95 -16.89
N PRO A 57 48.83 -20.88 -15.70
CA PRO A 57 48.21 -21.19 -14.41
C PRO A 57 46.93 -20.38 -14.11
N LEU A 58 46.91 -19.13 -14.55
CA LEU A 58 45.76 -18.22 -14.41
C LEU A 58 44.70 -18.33 -15.52
N LEU A 59 44.78 -19.31 -16.44
CA LEU A 59 43.76 -19.46 -17.49
C LEU A 59 42.38 -19.73 -16.89
N VAL A 60 42.29 -20.74 -16.03
CA VAL A 60 41.04 -21.14 -15.35
C VAL A 60 40.36 -19.96 -14.62
N PRO A 61 41.03 -19.23 -13.71
CA PRO A 61 40.40 -18.11 -13.01
C PRO A 61 40.04 -16.94 -13.95
N THR A 62 40.80 -16.74 -15.03
CA THR A 62 40.50 -15.71 -16.03
C THR A 62 39.22 -16.04 -16.79
N VAL A 63 39.08 -17.27 -17.31
CA VAL A 63 37.88 -17.69 -18.05
C VAL A 63 36.64 -17.67 -17.14
N LEU A 64 36.75 -18.09 -15.89
CA LEU A 64 35.65 -18.01 -14.91
C LEU A 64 35.21 -16.56 -14.64
N SER A 65 36.18 -15.64 -14.55
CA SER A 65 35.92 -14.21 -14.35
C SER A 65 35.29 -13.57 -15.59
N GLU A 66 35.69 -14.00 -16.80
CA GLU A 66 35.10 -13.56 -18.06
C GLU A 66 33.64 -14.02 -18.24
N ALA A 67 33.36 -15.27 -17.86
CA ALA A 67 32.00 -15.83 -17.88
C ALA A 67 31.09 -15.04 -16.94
N THR A 68 31.52 -14.86 -15.69
CA THR A 68 30.79 -14.04 -14.71
C THR A 68 30.55 -12.62 -15.23
N ALA A 69 31.55 -11.99 -15.83
CA ALA A 69 31.40 -10.66 -16.42
C ALA A 69 30.39 -10.65 -17.59
N ARG A 70 30.27 -11.75 -18.36
CA ARG A 70 29.36 -11.86 -19.52
C ARG A 70 27.92 -11.93 -19.02
N GLU A 71 27.66 -12.83 -18.09
CA GLU A 71 26.35 -12.99 -17.45
C GLU A 71 25.87 -11.66 -16.86
N VAL A 72 26.72 -10.99 -16.07
CA VAL A 72 26.39 -9.69 -15.47
C VAL A 72 26.05 -8.65 -16.53
N THR A 73 26.77 -8.62 -17.66
CA THR A 73 26.52 -7.65 -18.73
C THR A 73 25.11 -7.83 -19.29
N GLU A 74 24.73 -9.07 -19.60
CA GLU A 74 23.39 -9.38 -20.13
C GLU A 74 22.29 -9.00 -19.14
N LYS A 75 22.49 -9.31 -17.86
CA LYS A 75 21.50 -9.01 -16.81
C LYS A 75 21.39 -7.52 -16.52
N LEU A 76 22.48 -6.77 -16.52
CA LEU A 76 22.44 -5.31 -16.38
C LEU A 76 21.68 -4.64 -17.53
N ILE A 77 21.81 -5.15 -18.76
CA ILE A 77 21.01 -4.67 -19.90
C ILE A 77 19.53 -4.92 -19.64
N GLN A 78 19.14 -6.10 -19.15
CA GLN A 78 17.75 -6.40 -18.81
C GLN A 78 17.20 -5.50 -17.71
N ILE A 79 17.96 -5.31 -16.62
CA ILE A 79 17.58 -4.40 -15.53
C ILE A 79 17.40 -2.98 -16.07
N ASN A 80 18.30 -2.51 -16.94
CA ASN A 80 18.21 -1.19 -17.53
C ASN A 80 16.94 -1.01 -18.38
N LEU A 81 16.53 -2.04 -19.13
CA LEU A 81 15.30 -2.02 -19.91
C LEU A 81 14.06 -2.01 -19.01
N GLN A 82 14.02 -2.85 -17.98
CA GLN A 82 12.90 -2.91 -17.03
C GLN A 82 12.78 -1.63 -16.20
N LEU A 83 13.91 -1.05 -15.76
CA LEU A 83 13.94 0.23 -15.07
C LEU A 83 13.40 1.35 -15.97
N ARG A 84 13.81 1.37 -17.25
CA ARG A 84 13.27 2.31 -18.24
C ARG A 84 11.76 2.21 -18.36
N ASP A 85 11.20 1.00 -18.38
CA ASP A 85 9.75 0.83 -18.48
C ASP A 85 9.03 1.38 -17.24
N ILE A 86 9.60 1.22 -16.04
CA ILE A 86 9.09 1.85 -14.82
C ILE A 86 9.16 3.38 -14.91
N GLU A 87 10.31 3.91 -15.30
CA GLU A 87 10.54 5.35 -15.41
C GLU A 87 9.61 6.01 -16.46
N VAL A 88 9.22 5.26 -17.51
CA VAL A 88 8.21 5.67 -18.50
C VAL A 88 6.81 5.72 -17.87
N ILE A 89 6.45 4.72 -17.06
CA ILE A 89 5.14 4.65 -16.40
C ILE A 89 5.01 5.75 -15.32
N THR A 90 6.07 6.02 -14.57
CA THR A 90 6.07 7.10 -13.57
C THR A 90 6.07 8.48 -14.22
N GLY A 91 6.54 8.60 -15.46
CA GLY A 91 6.66 9.87 -16.18
C GLY A 91 7.82 10.74 -15.73
N PHE A 92 8.69 10.24 -14.85
CA PHE A 92 9.82 10.99 -14.27
C PHE A 92 11.13 10.79 -15.03
N ALA A 93 11.03 10.86 -16.36
CA ALA A 93 12.19 10.73 -17.20
C ALA A 93 12.03 11.41 -18.56
N ASN A 94 13.17 11.62 -19.21
CA ASN A 94 13.27 12.47 -20.38
C ASN A 94 12.77 11.80 -21.69
N TRP A 95 11.90 10.79 -21.62
CA TRP A 95 11.30 10.14 -22.80
C TRP A 95 9.92 10.74 -23.08
N ALA A 96 9.90 12.03 -23.39
CA ALA A 96 8.70 12.82 -23.66
C ALA A 96 7.74 12.18 -24.68
N ASP A 97 8.25 11.34 -25.58
CA ASP A 97 7.46 10.65 -26.62
C ASP A 97 6.71 9.40 -26.12
N ARG A 98 6.87 9.00 -24.85
CA ARG A 98 6.32 7.74 -24.32
C ARG A 98 5.53 7.88 -23.02
N ALA A 99 5.03 9.07 -22.67
CA ALA A 99 4.20 9.25 -21.49
C ALA A 99 3.08 8.19 -21.46
N ALA A 100 3.06 7.34 -20.42
CA ALA A 100 2.06 6.31 -20.31
C ALA A 100 0.69 6.97 -20.08
N ASP A 101 -0.23 6.81 -21.02
CA ASP A 101 -1.65 7.20 -20.90
C ASP A 101 -2.43 6.31 -19.89
N LYS A 102 -1.70 5.61 -19.01
CA LYS A 102 -2.25 4.61 -18.08
C LYS A 102 -2.04 5.07 -16.66
N THR A 103 -3.08 4.94 -15.85
CA THR A 103 -2.98 5.10 -14.39
C THR A 103 -1.95 4.11 -13.84
N PRO A 104 -0.94 4.59 -13.09
CA PRO A 104 0.09 3.73 -12.54
C PRO A 104 -0.48 2.76 -11.49
N ASP A 105 -0.13 1.48 -11.61
CA ASP A 105 -0.40 0.47 -10.58
C ASP A 105 0.75 0.50 -9.56
N PHE A 106 0.57 1.29 -8.50
CA PHE A 106 1.61 1.51 -7.50
C PHE A 106 2.11 0.22 -6.85
N PRO A 107 1.26 -0.72 -6.36
CA PRO A 107 1.73 -1.99 -5.81
C PRO A 107 2.62 -2.79 -6.77
N LYS A 108 2.24 -2.86 -8.05
CA LYS A 108 3.04 -3.56 -9.07
C LYS A 108 4.37 -2.88 -9.32
N LEU A 109 4.39 -1.55 -9.41
CA LEU A 109 5.62 -0.76 -9.59
C LEU A 109 6.54 -0.89 -8.37
N THR A 110 6.01 -0.84 -7.15
CA THR A 110 6.78 -1.00 -5.91
C THR A 110 7.45 -2.37 -5.86
N ARG A 111 6.70 -3.43 -6.18
CA ARG A 111 7.25 -4.78 -6.23
C ARG A 111 8.34 -4.90 -7.29
N GLY A 112 8.06 -4.44 -8.52
CA GLY A 112 9.03 -4.50 -9.62
C GLY A 112 10.31 -3.73 -9.31
N LEU A 113 10.20 -2.54 -8.74
CA LEU A 113 11.36 -1.73 -8.34
C LEU A 113 12.14 -2.38 -7.18
N GLY A 114 11.46 -3.04 -6.25
CA GLY A 114 12.08 -3.83 -5.20
C GLY A 114 12.87 -5.04 -5.73
N GLU A 115 12.28 -5.78 -6.68
CA GLU A 115 12.94 -6.91 -7.36
C GLU A 115 14.19 -6.43 -8.12
N LEU A 116 14.10 -5.34 -8.89
CA LEU A 116 15.24 -4.74 -9.57
C LEU A 116 16.32 -4.23 -8.60
N SER A 117 15.92 -3.67 -7.46
CA SER A 117 16.86 -3.21 -6.42
C SER A 117 17.67 -4.38 -5.85
N PHE A 118 16.98 -5.49 -5.58
CA PHE A 118 17.60 -6.70 -5.08
C PHE A 118 18.57 -7.28 -6.10
N ASP A 119 18.12 -7.48 -7.35
CA ASP A 119 18.94 -8.03 -8.42
C ASP A 119 20.16 -7.14 -8.71
N SER A 120 19.98 -5.82 -8.82
CA SER A 120 21.09 -4.87 -9.03
C SER A 120 22.14 -4.94 -7.90
N SER A 121 21.72 -5.19 -6.66
CA SER A 121 22.65 -5.34 -5.53
C SER A 121 23.47 -6.63 -5.62
N LEU A 122 22.84 -7.73 -6.04
CA LEU A 122 23.54 -8.99 -6.27
C LEU A 122 24.56 -8.89 -7.41
N PHE A 123 24.21 -8.19 -8.49
CA PHE A 123 25.14 -7.98 -9.61
C PHE A 123 26.28 -7.02 -9.24
N ASP A 124 26.04 -5.97 -8.47
CA ASP A 124 27.13 -5.11 -7.93
C ASP A 124 28.12 -5.94 -7.08
N LEU A 125 27.62 -6.85 -6.25
CA LEU A 125 28.45 -7.79 -5.49
C LEU A 125 29.24 -8.73 -6.41
N ALA A 126 28.61 -9.30 -7.45
CA ALA A 126 29.28 -10.15 -8.42
C ALA A 126 30.40 -9.42 -9.17
N ILE A 127 30.18 -8.16 -9.56
CA ILE A 127 31.20 -7.33 -10.21
C ILE A 127 32.36 -7.06 -9.26
N ARG A 128 32.09 -6.61 -8.02
CA ARG A 128 33.13 -6.28 -7.04
C ARG A 128 33.97 -7.48 -6.66
N THR A 129 33.33 -8.62 -6.44
CA THR A 129 34.05 -9.87 -6.12
C THR A 129 34.92 -10.31 -7.29
N THR A 130 34.41 -10.23 -8.52
CA THR A 130 35.19 -10.54 -9.75
C THR A 130 36.35 -9.56 -9.92
N LEU A 131 36.13 -8.27 -9.66
CA LEU A 131 37.15 -7.22 -9.74
C LEU A 131 38.29 -7.49 -8.75
N PHE A 132 37.97 -7.84 -7.50
CA PHE A 132 38.96 -8.27 -6.52
C PHE A 132 39.78 -9.48 -7.02
N ARG A 133 39.16 -10.44 -7.73
CA ARG A 133 39.90 -11.56 -8.35
C ARG A 133 40.86 -11.09 -9.42
N THR A 134 40.42 -10.18 -10.29
CA THR A 134 41.28 -9.64 -11.34
C THR A 134 42.46 -8.87 -10.78
N GLU A 135 42.28 -8.13 -9.68
CA GLU A 135 43.35 -7.42 -8.99
C GLU A 135 44.37 -8.38 -8.40
N PHE A 136 43.91 -9.42 -7.72
CA PHE A 136 44.79 -10.48 -7.22
C PHE A 136 45.58 -11.15 -8.35
N MET A 137 44.93 -11.50 -9.47
CA MET A 137 45.61 -12.09 -10.63
C MET A 137 46.68 -11.15 -11.20
N LEU A 138 46.41 -9.84 -11.27
CA LEU A 138 47.39 -8.85 -11.74
C LEU A 138 48.57 -8.68 -10.78
N GLU A 139 48.35 -8.85 -9.48
CA GLU A 139 49.40 -8.82 -8.45
C GLU A 139 50.31 -10.05 -8.55
N GLU A 140 49.76 -11.25 -8.68
CA GLU A 140 50.53 -12.48 -8.91
C GLU A 140 51.35 -12.43 -10.20
N LEU A 141 50.83 -11.83 -11.27
CA LEU A 141 51.60 -11.64 -12.50
C LEU A 141 52.77 -10.67 -12.33
N LYS A 142 52.75 -9.76 -11.34
CA LYS A 142 53.88 -8.84 -11.05
C LYS A 142 55.00 -9.50 -10.25
N SER A 143 54.69 -10.54 -9.46
CA SER A 143 55.67 -11.22 -8.61
C SER A 143 56.46 -12.31 -9.34
N GLY A 144 56.01 -12.73 -10.53
CA GLY A 144 56.71 -13.69 -11.40
C GLY A 144 58.03 -13.15 -11.94
N LYS A 145 59.11 -13.95 -11.86
CA LYS A 145 60.40 -13.63 -12.49
C LYS A 145 60.31 -13.86 -14.00
N GLU A 146 60.67 -12.84 -14.79
CA GLU A 146 60.73 -12.92 -16.26
C GLU A 146 61.76 -13.98 -16.71
N ALA A 147 61.28 -15.02 -17.41
CA ALA A 147 62.09 -15.88 -18.26
C ALA A 147 61.47 -15.91 -19.66
N ASP A 148 62.29 -15.73 -20.71
CA ASP A 148 61.92 -15.25 -22.06
C ASP A 148 60.58 -15.77 -22.67
N VAL A 149 60.26 -17.05 -22.59
CA VAL A 149 59.00 -17.60 -23.16
C VAL A 149 57.81 -17.44 -22.21
N VAL A 150 58.04 -17.61 -20.91
CA VAL A 150 57.04 -17.38 -19.85
C VAL A 150 56.69 -15.90 -19.79
N GLY A 151 57.65 -15.00 -20.01
CA GLY A 151 57.42 -13.56 -20.08
C GLY A 151 56.45 -13.14 -21.20
N SER A 152 56.49 -13.79 -22.36
CA SER A 152 55.52 -13.52 -23.44
C SER A 152 54.10 -13.97 -23.09
N LEU A 153 53.97 -15.14 -22.45
CA LEU A 153 52.67 -15.64 -22.01
C LEU A 153 52.12 -14.78 -20.86
N ASP A 154 52.94 -14.45 -19.86
CA ASP A 154 52.57 -13.60 -18.73
C ASP A 154 52.12 -12.20 -19.18
N ASN A 155 52.80 -11.63 -20.19
CA ASN A 155 52.41 -10.35 -20.78
C ASN A 155 51.03 -10.41 -21.45
N MET A 156 50.74 -11.50 -22.18
CA MET A 156 49.41 -11.70 -22.76
C MET A 156 48.35 -11.89 -21.67
N MET A 157 48.67 -12.57 -20.57
CA MET A 157 47.72 -12.79 -19.47
C MET A 157 47.43 -11.47 -18.79
N ARG A 158 48.49 -10.70 -18.53
CA ARG A 158 48.41 -9.37 -17.94
C ARG A 158 47.51 -8.46 -18.77
N GLN A 159 47.69 -8.42 -20.10
CA GLN A 159 46.83 -7.62 -20.97
C GLN A 159 45.37 -8.06 -20.91
N ARG A 160 45.11 -9.38 -20.96
CA ARG A 160 43.77 -9.95 -20.89
C ARG A 160 43.07 -9.63 -19.56
N VAL A 161 43.75 -9.83 -18.44
CA VAL A 161 43.20 -9.53 -17.11
C VAL A 161 43.03 -8.01 -16.90
N THR A 162 43.95 -7.18 -17.41
CA THR A 162 43.79 -5.72 -17.38
C THR A 162 42.55 -5.27 -18.17
N PHE A 163 42.32 -5.84 -19.36
CA PHE A 163 41.12 -5.55 -20.14
C PHE A 163 39.84 -5.99 -19.40
N LEU A 164 39.86 -7.18 -18.78
CA LEU A 164 38.75 -7.67 -17.99
C LEU A 164 38.46 -6.76 -16.77
N LYS A 165 39.50 -6.29 -16.07
CA LYS A 165 39.36 -5.31 -14.98
C LYS A 165 38.69 -4.03 -15.48
N GLY A 166 39.18 -3.43 -16.56
CA GLY A 166 38.59 -2.20 -17.12
C GLY A 166 37.13 -2.38 -17.54
N ARG A 167 36.77 -3.56 -18.09
CA ARG A 167 35.38 -3.91 -18.37
C ARG A 167 34.51 -3.98 -17.11
N LEU A 168 35.00 -4.60 -16.04
CA LEU A 168 34.28 -4.68 -14.76
C LEU A 168 34.08 -3.30 -14.12
N GLU A 169 35.09 -2.43 -14.18
CA GLU A 169 34.98 -1.03 -13.73
C GLU A 169 33.92 -0.27 -14.53
N HIS A 170 33.88 -0.47 -15.84
CA HIS A 170 32.83 0.11 -16.68
C HIS A 170 31.43 -0.43 -16.34
N LEU A 171 31.30 -1.74 -16.03
CA LEU A 171 30.01 -2.33 -15.63
C LEU A 171 29.46 -1.72 -14.32
N LEU A 172 30.31 -1.30 -13.38
CA LEU A 172 29.87 -0.58 -12.17
C LEU A 172 29.22 0.77 -12.48
N LEU A 173 29.60 1.40 -13.59
CA LEU A 173 29.07 2.69 -14.03
C LEU A 173 27.92 2.55 -15.03
N HIS A 174 27.59 1.32 -15.44
CA HIS A 174 26.68 1.08 -16.54
C HIS A 174 25.28 1.67 -16.28
N GLY A 175 24.89 2.60 -17.15
CA GLY A 175 23.54 3.19 -17.18
C GLY A 175 23.14 3.94 -15.92
N ALA A 176 24.05 4.22 -14.98
CA ALA A 176 23.76 4.78 -13.66
C ALA A 176 22.57 4.12 -12.96
N ILE A 177 22.44 2.79 -13.11
CA ILE A 177 21.25 2.02 -12.69
C ILE A 177 20.94 2.25 -11.20
N LYS A 178 21.96 2.21 -10.34
CA LYS A 178 21.80 2.40 -8.90
C LYS A 178 21.17 3.74 -8.55
N ASP A 179 21.72 4.83 -9.10
CA ASP A 179 21.27 6.19 -8.81
C ASP A 179 19.85 6.42 -9.36
N ARG A 180 19.58 5.92 -10.57
CA ARG A 180 18.24 5.98 -11.18
C ARG A 180 17.22 5.17 -10.39
N LEU A 181 17.59 4.00 -9.91
CA LEU A 181 16.71 3.15 -9.12
C LEU A 181 16.36 3.80 -7.77
N GLN A 182 17.32 4.46 -7.11
CA GLN A 182 17.06 5.26 -5.90
C GLN A 182 16.19 6.48 -6.18
N ALA A 183 16.43 7.18 -7.29
CA ALA A 183 15.60 8.31 -7.71
C ALA A 183 14.15 7.84 -7.96
N GLN A 184 13.96 6.71 -8.64
CA GLN A 184 12.64 6.14 -8.89
C GLN A 184 11.93 5.67 -7.62
N GLN A 185 12.66 5.16 -6.62
CA GLN A 185 12.05 4.83 -5.31
C GLN A 185 11.45 6.09 -4.68
N THR A 186 12.20 7.19 -4.69
CA THR A 186 11.74 8.48 -4.16
C THR A 186 10.53 9.01 -4.93
N VAL A 187 10.58 8.96 -6.27
CA VAL A 187 9.46 9.34 -7.13
C VAL A 187 8.21 8.53 -6.78
N LEU A 188 8.35 7.21 -6.66
CA LEU A 188 7.23 6.31 -6.39
C LEU A 188 6.59 6.63 -5.03
N PHE A 189 7.39 6.86 -3.99
CA PHE A 189 6.87 7.28 -2.67
C PHE A 189 6.12 8.60 -2.74
N ASN A 190 6.64 9.59 -3.49
CA ASN A 190 5.97 10.87 -3.65
C ASN A 190 4.64 10.74 -4.40
N LEU A 191 4.59 9.91 -5.44
CA LEU A 191 3.37 9.65 -6.19
C LEU A 191 2.30 8.94 -5.34
N ILE A 192 2.69 7.95 -4.54
CA ILE A 192 1.79 7.27 -3.60
C ILE A 192 1.26 8.28 -2.57
N ALA A 193 2.13 9.10 -1.98
CA ALA A 193 1.71 10.13 -1.02
C ALA A 193 0.76 11.17 -1.65
N GLN A 194 0.97 11.52 -2.92
CA GLN A 194 0.08 12.41 -3.66
C GLN A 194 -1.30 11.77 -3.91
N GLU A 195 -1.34 10.48 -4.25
CA GLU A 195 -2.59 9.74 -4.41
C GLU A 195 -3.35 9.61 -3.09
N ASP A 196 -2.67 9.21 -2.01
CA ASP A 196 -3.25 9.12 -0.67
C ASP A 196 -3.81 10.46 -0.20
N SER A 197 -3.09 11.56 -0.46
CA SER A 197 -3.58 12.92 -0.17
C SER A 197 -4.85 13.26 -0.96
N ARG A 198 -4.90 12.90 -2.24
CA ARG A 198 -6.09 13.10 -3.08
C ARG A 198 -7.28 12.28 -2.58
N LEU A 199 -7.04 11.01 -2.21
CA LEU A 199 -8.06 10.15 -1.61
C LEU A 199 -8.57 10.71 -0.28
N ASN A 200 -7.67 11.20 0.58
CA ASN A 200 -8.04 11.81 1.85
C ASN A 200 -8.88 13.08 1.66
N ILE A 201 -8.56 13.92 0.67
CA ILE A 201 -9.39 15.09 0.33
C ILE A 201 -10.79 14.65 -0.14
N SER A 202 -10.88 13.61 -0.98
CA SER A 202 -12.16 13.06 -1.43
C SER A 202 -12.99 12.50 -0.27
N ILE A 203 -12.36 11.73 0.61
CA ILE A 203 -13.02 11.19 1.80
C ILE A 203 -13.50 12.33 2.71
N ALA A 204 -12.71 13.39 2.87
CA ALA A 204 -13.09 14.55 3.65
C ALA A 204 -14.28 15.32 3.02
N SER A 205 -14.32 15.46 1.70
CA SER A 205 -15.47 16.08 1.02
C SER A 205 -16.73 15.23 1.16
N ASP A 206 -16.62 13.92 0.99
CA ASP A 206 -17.74 12.98 1.11
C ASP A 206 -18.26 12.95 2.55
N SER A 207 -17.34 12.96 3.53
CA SER A 207 -17.69 13.04 4.96
C SER A 207 -18.38 14.36 5.31
N LYS A 208 -17.94 15.48 4.72
CA LYS A 208 -18.58 16.79 4.90
C LYS A 208 -19.99 16.79 4.32
N GLN A 209 -20.18 16.20 3.15
CA GLN A 209 -21.50 16.06 2.53
C GLN A 209 -22.41 15.20 3.41
N LEU A 210 -21.95 14.02 3.83
CA LEU A 210 -22.69 13.14 4.72
C LEU A 210 -23.11 13.82 6.03
N ALA A 211 -22.24 14.65 6.61
CA ALA A 211 -22.55 15.44 7.79
C ALA A 211 -23.61 16.51 7.53
N ALA A 212 -23.61 17.15 6.35
CA ALA A 212 -24.62 18.11 5.93
C ALA A 212 -25.99 17.44 5.74
N ASP A 213 -26.04 16.30 5.05
CA ASP A 213 -27.25 15.52 4.83
C ASP A 213 -27.82 15.02 6.16
N SER A 214 -26.96 14.53 7.07
CA SER A 214 -27.37 14.11 8.42
C SER A 214 -27.96 15.26 9.22
N LYS A 215 -27.39 16.47 9.10
CA LYS A 215 -27.92 17.68 9.75
C LYS A 215 -29.30 18.05 9.19
N GLU A 216 -29.48 17.98 7.88
CA GLU A 216 -30.77 18.25 7.23
C GLU A 216 -31.82 17.23 7.64
N LEU A 217 -31.48 15.94 7.63
CA LEU A 217 -32.36 14.85 8.05
C LEU A 217 -32.77 15.00 9.52
N ALA A 218 -31.83 15.34 10.40
CA ALA A 218 -32.14 15.61 11.81
C ALA A 218 -33.09 16.82 11.97
N ALA A 219 -32.90 17.88 11.18
CA ALA A 219 -33.79 19.03 11.18
C ALA A 219 -35.20 18.68 10.66
N ALA A 220 -35.29 17.92 9.57
CA ALA A 220 -36.55 17.41 9.02
C ALA A 220 -37.27 16.50 10.03
N SER A 221 -36.55 15.55 10.64
CA SER A 221 -37.08 14.64 11.67
C SER A 221 -37.57 15.39 12.91
N LYS A 222 -36.89 16.48 13.31
CA LYS A 222 -37.35 17.36 14.41
C LYS A 222 -38.64 18.09 14.05
N ARG A 223 -38.79 18.53 12.80
CA ARG A 223 -40.04 19.14 12.31
C ARG A 223 -41.18 18.13 12.26
N ASP A 224 -40.89 16.92 11.78
CA ASP A 224 -41.84 15.81 11.75
C ASP A 224 -42.31 15.43 13.17
N SER A 225 -41.37 15.30 14.11
CA SER A 225 -41.66 15.07 15.53
C SER A 225 -42.55 16.17 16.14
N SER A 226 -42.35 17.43 15.74
CA SER A 226 -43.23 18.53 16.18
C SER A 226 -44.65 18.37 15.65
N SER A 227 -44.80 17.92 14.41
CA SER A 227 -46.11 17.63 13.79
C SER A 227 -46.80 16.44 14.47
N MET A 228 -46.04 15.39 14.80
CA MET A 228 -46.54 14.22 15.52
C MET A 228 -47.07 14.59 16.92
N LYS A 229 -46.38 15.50 17.63
CA LYS A 229 -46.87 16.02 18.92
C LYS A 229 -48.22 16.72 18.77
N ILE A 230 -48.42 17.49 17.71
CA ILE A 230 -49.71 18.17 17.46
C ILE A 230 -50.82 17.13 17.23
N ILE A 231 -50.58 16.09 16.43
CA ILE A 231 -51.56 15.02 16.20
C ILE A 231 -51.89 14.29 17.51
N ALA A 232 -50.89 13.99 18.33
CA ALA A 232 -51.08 13.36 19.64
C ALA A 232 -51.94 14.25 20.58
N ILE A 233 -51.74 15.56 20.56
CA ILE A 233 -52.57 16.51 21.31
C ILE A 233 -54.00 16.52 20.78
N LEU A 234 -54.20 16.59 19.46
CA LEU A 234 -55.54 16.59 18.83
C LEU A 234 -56.30 15.30 19.12
N THR A 235 -55.66 14.14 18.99
CA THR A 235 -56.28 12.84 19.32
C THR A 235 -56.67 12.77 20.80
N THR A 236 -55.80 13.25 21.69
CA THR A 236 -56.11 13.29 23.13
C THR A 236 -57.27 14.26 23.45
N LEU A 237 -57.42 15.34 22.69
CA LEU A 237 -58.53 16.29 22.82
C LEU A 237 -59.86 15.71 22.31
N PHE A 238 -59.83 14.92 21.24
CA PHE A 238 -61.05 14.31 20.66
C PHE A 238 -61.47 13.00 21.33
N LEU A 239 -60.57 12.34 22.05
CA LEU A 239 -60.87 11.07 22.73
C LEU A 239 -62.05 11.17 23.74
N PRO A 240 -62.16 12.22 24.59
CA PRO A 240 -63.33 12.42 25.47
C PRO A 240 -64.64 12.62 24.68
N GLY A 241 -64.61 13.36 23.57
CA GLY A 241 -65.79 13.59 22.73
C GLY A 241 -66.24 12.34 21.96
N THR A 242 -65.30 11.49 21.58
CA THR A 242 -65.60 10.20 20.93
C THR A 242 -66.21 9.22 21.93
N PHE A 243 -65.68 9.17 23.16
CA PHE A 243 -66.28 8.39 24.26
C PHE A 243 -67.71 8.85 24.55
N LEU A 244 -67.96 10.17 24.53
CA LEU A 244 -69.31 10.72 24.67
C LEU A 244 -70.25 10.22 23.56
N SER A 245 -69.80 10.25 22.30
CA SER A 245 -70.61 9.78 21.17
C SER A 245 -70.98 8.30 21.31
N ALA A 246 -70.04 7.46 21.75
CA ALA A 246 -70.28 6.04 22.00
C ALA A 246 -71.25 5.80 23.18
N LEU A 247 -71.17 6.62 24.24
CA LEU A 247 -72.07 6.54 25.39
C LEU A 247 -73.52 6.89 25.04
N LEU A 248 -73.72 7.89 24.16
CA LEU A 248 -75.04 8.28 23.66
C LEU A 248 -75.65 7.26 22.69
N ALA A 249 -74.80 6.45 22.02
CA ALA A 249 -75.23 5.39 21.12
C ALA A 249 -75.63 4.08 21.83
N MET A 250 -75.26 3.91 23.10
CA MET A 250 -75.78 2.82 23.93
C MET A 250 -77.28 3.05 24.25
N PRO A 251 -78.10 2.00 24.42
CA PRO A 251 -79.56 2.11 24.59
C PRO A 251 -79.99 2.62 25.99
N MET A 252 -79.29 3.63 26.50
CA MET A 252 -79.58 4.35 27.74
C MET A 252 -80.64 5.46 27.55
N PHE A 253 -80.96 5.81 26.29
CA PHE A 253 -81.94 6.83 25.92
C PHE A 253 -83.08 6.21 25.11
N ASN A 254 -84.33 6.42 25.54
CA ASN A 254 -85.52 5.93 24.84
C ASN A 254 -86.04 7.01 23.89
N TRP A 255 -85.54 7.01 22.66
CA TRP A 255 -85.83 8.04 21.65
C TRP A 255 -87.29 8.05 21.16
N ASP A 256 -88.09 7.03 21.49
CA ASP A 256 -89.52 6.90 21.13
C ASP A 256 -90.49 7.51 22.17
N ALA A 257 -89.98 8.21 23.20
CA ALA A 257 -90.83 8.80 24.24
C ALA A 257 -91.54 10.10 23.77
N PRO A 258 -92.86 10.27 23.99
CA PRO A 258 -93.65 11.38 23.46
C PRO A 258 -93.45 12.74 24.16
N THR A 259 -92.67 12.79 25.25
CA THR A 259 -92.34 14.01 25.98
C THR A 259 -90.83 14.08 26.27
N PHE A 260 -90.25 15.28 26.20
CA PHE A 260 -88.82 15.52 26.46
C PHE A 260 -88.36 15.00 27.83
N ALA A 261 -89.29 14.97 28.81
CA ALA A 261 -89.07 14.41 30.15
C ALA A 261 -88.99 12.86 30.19
N GLY A 262 -89.50 12.17 29.16
CA GLY A 262 -89.42 10.70 29.02
C GLY A 262 -88.25 10.22 28.16
N THR A 263 -87.71 11.08 27.28
CA THR A 263 -86.55 10.77 26.42
C THR A 263 -85.24 10.85 27.20
N ALA A 264 -85.14 11.84 28.11
CA ALA A 264 -84.03 11.97 29.05
C ALA A 264 -84.43 11.37 30.41
N GLY A 265 -84.14 10.09 30.63
CA GLY A 265 -84.32 9.47 31.94
C GLY A 265 -83.54 10.21 33.05
N PRO A 266 -83.86 9.99 34.35
CA PRO A 266 -83.24 10.66 35.51
C PRO A 266 -81.71 10.47 35.65
N TYR A 267 -81.08 9.75 34.74
CA TYR A 267 -79.65 9.42 34.71
C TYR A 267 -78.80 10.40 33.89
N LEU A 268 -79.39 11.43 33.27
CA LEU A 268 -78.65 12.47 32.53
C LEU A 268 -77.64 13.23 33.42
N TRP A 269 -77.87 13.26 34.74
CA TRP A 269 -76.90 13.81 35.69
C TRP A 269 -75.61 12.97 35.81
N PHE A 270 -75.71 11.64 35.67
CA PHE A 270 -74.55 10.74 35.70
C PHE A 270 -73.56 11.03 34.57
N TYR A 271 -74.08 11.50 33.42
CA TYR A 271 -73.26 11.98 32.32
C TYR A 271 -72.34 13.14 32.74
N TRP A 272 -72.88 14.22 33.30
CA TRP A 272 -72.07 15.36 33.75
C TRP A 272 -71.13 14.97 34.90
N ALA A 273 -71.58 14.06 35.77
CA ALA A 273 -70.78 13.55 36.88
C ALA A 273 -69.58 12.70 36.44
N VAL A 274 -69.59 12.06 35.25
CA VAL A 274 -68.48 11.24 34.75
C VAL A 274 -67.67 11.96 33.67
N ALA A 275 -68.33 12.67 32.77
CA ALA A 275 -67.68 13.33 31.64
C ALA A 275 -66.79 14.49 32.07
N ILE A 276 -67.24 15.33 33.00
CA ILE A 276 -66.45 16.49 33.47
C ILE A 276 -65.18 16.01 34.19
N PRO A 277 -65.24 15.10 35.19
CA PRO A 277 -64.03 14.66 35.87
C PRO A 277 -63.04 13.92 34.96
N LEU A 278 -63.54 13.09 34.03
CA LEU A 278 -62.67 12.36 33.09
C LEU A 278 -61.94 13.32 32.14
N THR A 279 -62.63 14.36 31.65
CA THR A 279 -62.05 15.38 30.78
C THR A 279 -61.01 16.22 31.53
N VAL A 280 -61.33 16.63 32.76
CA VAL A 280 -60.40 17.38 33.62
C VAL A 280 -59.17 16.53 33.99
N LEU A 281 -59.35 15.24 34.25
CA LEU A 281 -58.25 14.33 34.55
C LEU A 281 -57.32 14.17 33.35
N ILE A 282 -57.85 13.93 32.15
CA ILE A 282 -57.04 13.76 30.94
C ILE A 282 -56.32 15.08 30.58
N MET A 283 -57.03 16.21 30.56
CA MET A 283 -56.43 17.52 30.27
C MET A 283 -55.42 17.94 31.33
N GLY A 284 -55.70 17.69 32.61
CA GLY A 284 -54.78 17.94 33.71
C GLY A 284 -53.52 17.09 33.60
N PHE A 285 -53.66 15.79 33.31
CA PHE A 285 -52.53 14.88 33.12
C PHE A 285 -51.64 15.30 31.95
N VAL A 286 -52.24 15.63 30.80
CA VAL A 286 -51.49 16.10 29.61
C VAL A 286 -50.83 17.45 29.86
N GLY A 287 -51.52 18.39 30.51
CA GLY A 287 -50.97 19.71 30.82
C GLY A 287 -49.77 19.62 31.76
N VAL A 288 -49.88 18.82 32.83
CA VAL A 288 -48.76 18.57 33.77
C VAL A 288 -47.61 17.85 33.06
N TYR A 289 -47.90 16.84 32.24
CA TYR A 289 -46.89 16.12 31.46
C TYR A 289 -46.14 17.03 30.48
N ALA A 290 -46.88 17.88 29.75
CA ALA A 290 -46.30 18.85 28.81
C ALA A 290 -45.43 19.90 29.53
N TRP A 291 -45.90 20.42 30.67
CA TRP A 291 -45.15 21.36 31.50
C TRP A 291 -43.86 20.74 32.07
N TYR A 292 -43.96 19.51 32.58
CA TYR A 292 -42.81 18.76 33.11
C TYR A 292 -41.76 18.49 32.02
N GLN A 293 -42.20 18.05 30.84
CA GLN A 293 -41.32 17.85 29.68
C GLN A 293 -40.67 19.16 29.21
N GLY A 294 -41.40 20.29 29.24
CA GLY A 294 -40.86 21.61 28.93
C GLY A 294 -39.68 21.98 29.84
N ARG A 295 -39.86 21.84 31.16
CA ARG A 295 -38.82 22.12 32.17
C ARG A 295 -37.57 21.24 32.00
N ILE A 296 -37.74 19.96 31.65
CA ILE A 296 -36.60 19.06 31.41
C ILE A 296 -35.85 19.47 30.14
N ASN A 297 -36.58 19.77 29.06
CA ASN A 297 -35.98 20.16 27.80
C ASN A 297 -35.18 21.48 27.92
N GLU A 298 -35.66 22.44 28.71
CA GLU A 298 -34.93 23.69 28.99
C GLU A 298 -33.60 23.45 29.71
N LYS A 299 -33.59 22.58 30.74
CA LYS A 299 -32.36 22.21 31.47
C LYS A 299 -31.35 21.53 30.54
N ASN A 300 -31.82 20.59 29.73
CA ASN A 300 -30.96 19.87 28.78
C ASN A 300 -30.40 20.81 27.70
N ALA A 301 -31.21 21.76 27.21
CA ALA A 301 -30.77 22.75 26.23
C ALA A 301 -29.70 23.70 26.80
N GLN A 302 -29.83 24.12 28.07
CA GLN A 302 -28.83 24.95 28.73
C GLN A 302 -27.51 24.20 28.95
N GLN A 303 -27.57 22.92 29.33
CA GLN A 303 -26.37 22.09 29.48
C GLN A 303 -25.66 21.88 28.13
N ALA A 304 -26.40 21.60 27.05
CA ALA A 304 -25.85 21.44 25.72
C ALA A 304 -25.17 22.73 25.19
N ARG A 305 -25.76 23.92 25.47
CA ARG A 305 -25.16 25.21 25.11
C ARG A 305 -23.84 25.44 25.85
N ARG A 306 -23.79 25.18 27.15
CA ARG A 306 -22.57 25.32 27.96
C ARG A 306 -21.46 24.38 27.52
N SER A 307 -21.78 23.15 27.10
CA SER A 307 -20.77 22.23 26.56
C SER A 307 -20.19 22.68 25.22
N ILE A 308 -21.00 23.33 24.37
CA ILE A 308 -20.52 23.86 23.08
C ILE A 308 -19.61 25.07 23.28
N GLU A 309 -19.94 25.99 24.19
CA GLU A 309 -19.07 27.13 24.54
C GLU A 309 -17.73 26.65 25.10
N LYS A 310 -17.75 25.70 26.04
CA LYS A 310 -16.51 25.15 26.63
C LYS A 310 -15.60 24.46 25.60
N ASN A 311 -16.16 23.89 24.54
CA ASN A 311 -15.38 23.22 23.49
C ASN A 311 -14.86 24.17 22.40
N LYS A 312 -15.23 25.45 22.46
CA LYS A 312 -14.79 26.49 21.51
C LYS A 312 -13.60 27.29 22.05
N ASP A 313 -13.38 27.24 23.36
CA ASP A 313 -12.29 27.91 24.08
C ASP A 313 -11.05 27.01 24.31
N VAL A 314 -11.03 25.82 23.71
CA VAL A 314 -9.91 24.86 23.69
C VAL A 314 -9.41 24.73 22.25
#